data_AF-A0A534M7N6-F1
#
_entry.id   AF-A0A534M7N6-F1
#
_cell.length_a   1.000
_cell.length_b   1.000
_cell.length_c   1.000
_cell.angle_alpha   90.00
_cell.angle_beta   90.00
_cell.angle_gamma   90.00
#
_symmetry.space_group_name_H-M   'P 1'
#
loop_
_entity.id
_entity.type
_entity.pdbx_description
1 polymer ?
#
loop_
_entity_poly.entity_id
_entity_poly.type
_entity_poly.pdbx_seq_one_letter_code
_entity_poly.pdbx_strand_id
1 'polypeptide(L)'
;WRPPQVFEHEWNVEPRKELPNGEKSIVRWELTPDGDGTILRITHKRLTRPTAIGFTSGIHAFLDRLEDELDGVPLVYWRTRVEEVRANYPGWDARR
;
A
#
# COMPACT_ATOMS: atom_id res chain seq x y z
N TRP A 1 14.12 -8.91 -9.69
CA TRP A 1 13.06 -8.61 -10.67
C TRP A 1 12.86 -9.82 -11.59
N ARG A 2 11.60 -10.20 -11.89
CA ARG A 2 11.23 -11.22 -12.89
C ARG A 2 9.98 -10.76 -13.67
N PRO A 3 10.13 -10.02 -14.77
CA PRO A 3 8.99 -9.59 -15.59
C PRO A 3 8.23 -10.79 -16.21
N PRO A 4 6.90 -10.69 -16.40
CA PRO A 4 6.00 -9.68 -15.85
C PRO A 4 5.55 -9.99 -14.40
N GLN A 5 5.94 -11.13 -13.84
CA GLN A 5 5.31 -11.73 -12.66
C GLN A 5 5.69 -11.08 -11.33
N VAL A 6 6.94 -10.66 -11.15
CA VAL A 6 7.46 -10.22 -9.84
C VAL A 6 8.33 -8.99 -9.97
N PHE A 7 7.98 -7.93 -9.25
CA PHE A 7 8.82 -6.75 -9.05
C PHE A 7 9.03 -6.52 -7.54
N GLU A 8 10.26 -6.27 -7.13
CA GLU A 8 10.59 -6.04 -5.72
C GLU A 8 11.60 -4.90 -5.65
N HIS A 9 11.34 -3.93 -4.77
CA HIS A 9 12.19 -2.75 -4.62
C HIS A 9 12.18 -2.27 -3.17
N GLU A 10 13.20 -1.49 -2.82
CA GLU A 10 13.25 -0.80 -1.54
C GLU A 10 12.27 0.37 -1.52
N TRP A 11 11.70 0.62 -0.35
CA TRP A 11 10.98 1.85 -0.03
C TRP A 11 11.53 2.40 1.27
N ASN A 12 12.46 3.36 1.14
CA ASN A 12 13.14 3.98 2.26
C ASN A 12 12.52 5.36 2.51
N VAL A 13 12.08 5.58 3.74
CA VAL A 13 11.54 6.86 4.21
C VAL A 13 12.53 7.44 5.19
N GLU A 14 13.06 8.61 4.88
CA GLU A 14 13.95 9.34 5.79
C GLU A 14 13.21 9.79 7.06
N PRO A 15 13.93 9.96 8.19
CA PRO A 15 13.40 10.56 9.40
C PRO A 15 12.60 11.84 9.16
N ARG A 16 11.40 11.91 9.74
CA ARG A 16 10.53 13.09 9.70
C ARG A 16 9.63 13.15 10.93
N LYS A 17 8.90 14.25 11.12
CA LYS A 17 8.05 14.48 12.29
C LYS A 17 7.09 13.32 12.58
N GLU A 18 6.47 12.76 11.56
CA GLU A 18 5.50 11.66 11.68
C GLU A 18 6.14 10.28 11.79
N LEU A 19 7.45 10.18 11.51
CA LEU A 19 8.22 8.95 11.52
C LEU A 19 9.68 9.26 11.95
N PRO A 20 9.94 9.50 13.24
CA PRO A 20 11.20 10.10 13.71
C PRO A 20 12.46 9.27 13.41
N ASN A 21 12.31 7.96 13.26
CA ASN A 21 13.42 7.05 12.96
C ASN A 21 13.53 6.71 11.46
N GLY A 22 12.65 7.29 10.64
CA GLY A 22 12.45 6.81 9.27
C GLY A 22 11.95 5.38 9.24
N GLU A 23 12.02 4.75 8.07
CA GLU A 23 11.75 3.32 7.90
C GLU A 23 12.46 2.82 6.64
N LYS A 24 13.16 1.69 6.74
CA LYS A 24 13.80 1.02 5.61
C LYS A 24 13.06 -0.27 5.30
N SER A 25 12.28 -0.26 4.23
CA SER A 25 11.32 -1.31 3.95
C SER A 25 11.47 -1.87 2.53
N ILE A 26 10.82 -3.00 2.26
CA ILE A 26 10.82 -3.63 0.94
C ILE A 26 9.37 -3.80 0.50
N VAL A 27 9.06 -3.40 -0.73
CA VAL A 27 7.78 -3.64 -1.37
C VAL A 27 7.95 -4.68 -2.47
N ARG A 28 7.12 -5.71 -2.42
CA ARG A 28 7.07 -6.77 -3.41
C ARG A 28 5.70 -6.78 -4.08
N TRP A 29 5.69 -6.80 -5.39
CA TRP A 29 4.54 -6.88 -6.28
C TRP A 29 4.57 -8.23 -6.97
N GLU A 30 3.47 -8.98 -6.87
CA GLU A 30 3.35 -10.29 -7.49
C GLU A 30 2.04 -10.36 -8.28
N LEU A 31 2.16 -10.59 -9.59
CA LEU A 31 1.04 -10.72 -10.51
C LEU A 31 0.79 -12.19 -10.81
N THR A 32 -0.45 -12.61 -10.62
CA THR A 32 -0.92 -13.95 -11.00
C THR A 32 -2.08 -13.78 -12.00
N PRO A 33 -1.96 -14.32 -13.23
CA PRO A 33 -3.09 -14.34 -14.16
C PRO A 33 -4.29 -15.05 -13.54
N ASP A 34 -5.49 -14.48 -13.72
CA ASP A 34 -6.75 -15.06 -13.23
C ASP A 34 -7.88 -14.78 -14.23
N GLY A 35 -8.14 -15.74 -15.11
CA GLY A 35 -9.06 -15.57 -16.24
C GLY A 35 -8.64 -14.41 -17.14
N ASP A 36 -9.57 -13.49 -17.38
CA ASP A 36 -9.34 -12.26 -18.15
C ASP A 36 -8.70 -11.14 -17.28
N GLY A 37 -8.50 -11.39 -15.98
CA GLY A 37 -7.96 -10.45 -15.01
C GLY A 37 -6.59 -10.83 -14.48
N THR A 38 -6.16 -10.12 -13.44
CA THR A 38 -4.90 -10.37 -12.74
C THR A 38 -5.07 -10.13 -11.26
N ILE A 39 -4.69 -11.11 -10.45
CA ILE A 39 -4.54 -10.92 -9.01
C ILE A 39 -3.19 -10.25 -8.77
N LEU A 40 -3.22 -9.01 -8.29
CA LEU A 40 -2.06 -8.31 -7.76
C LEU A 40 -1.96 -8.54 -6.25
N ARG A 41 -0.86 -9.13 -5.80
CA ARG A 41 -0.50 -9.21 -4.38
C ARG A 41 0.65 -8.26 -4.08
N ILE A 42 0.39 -7.27 -3.23
CA ILE A 42 1.44 -6.43 -2.64
C ILE A 42 1.88 -7.04 -1.30
N THR A 43 3.18 -7.04 -1.02
CA THR A 43 3.71 -7.40 0.30
C THR A 43 4.75 -6.36 0.73
N HIS A 44 4.46 -5.67 1.83
CA HIS A 44 5.33 -4.66 2.41
C HIS A 44 6.03 -5.22 3.64
N LYS A 45 7.34 -5.47 3.51
CA LYS A 45 8.17 -6.16 4.51
C LYS A 45 9.14 -5.19 5.18
N ARG A 46 9.71 -5.66 6.30
CA ARG A 46 10.69 -4.92 7.12
C ARG A 46 10.14 -3.59 7.64
N LEU A 47 8.89 -3.64 8.10
CA LEU A 47 8.21 -2.54 8.76
C LEU A 47 8.10 -2.83 10.24
N THR A 48 8.20 -1.80 11.07
CA THR A 48 7.68 -1.92 12.45
C THR A 48 6.16 -2.08 12.41
N ARG A 49 5.59 -2.78 13.40
CA ARG A 49 4.13 -2.96 13.49
C ARG A 49 3.38 -1.61 13.49
N PRO A 50 3.80 -0.59 14.27
CA PRO A 50 3.18 0.73 14.19
C PRO A 50 3.25 1.30 12.77
N THR A 51 4.41 1.28 12.10
CA THR A 51 4.55 1.80 10.73
C THR A 51 3.62 1.09 9.75
N ALA A 52 3.56 -0.24 9.81
CA ALA A 52 2.70 -1.06 8.94
C ALA A 52 1.23 -0.65 9.05
N ILE A 53 0.70 -0.55 10.28
CA ILE A 53 -0.66 -0.08 10.53
C ILE A 53 -0.88 1.30 9.91
N GLY A 54 0.11 2.20 10.04
CA GLY A 54 0.08 3.55 9.49
C GLY A 54 0.04 3.66 7.97
N PHE A 55 0.60 2.67 7.27
CA PHE A 55 0.67 2.69 5.82
C PHE A 55 -0.47 1.93 5.16
N THR A 56 -1.13 1.02 5.89
CA THR A 56 -2.04 0.06 5.26
C THR A 56 -3.25 0.73 4.60
N SER A 57 -3.87 1.72 5.24
CA SER A 57 -4.99 2.48 4.64
C SER A 57 -4.56 3.32 3.44
N GLY A 58 -3.35 3.90 3.48
CA GLY A 58 -2.74 4.62 2.36
C GLY A 58 -2.49 3.73 1.14
N ILE A 59 -2.00 2.51 1.38
CA ILE A 59 -1.75 1.49 0.36
C ILE A 59 -3.08 0.98 -0.21
N HIS A 60 -4.08 0.70 0.63
CA HIS A 60 -5.43 0.30 0.17
C HIS A 60 -6.01 1.35 -0.78
N ALA A 61 -6.09 2.61 -0.35
CA ALA A 61 -6.62 3.69 -1.19
C ALA A 61 -5.81 3.93 -2.48
N PHE A 62 -4.51 3.59 -2.48
CA PHE A 62 -3.70 3.61 -3.69
C PHE A 62 -4.05 2.46 -4.65
N LEU A 63 -4.30 1.26 -4.13
CA LEU A 63 -4.71 0.10 -4.93
C LEU A 63 -6.11 0.29 -5.56
N ASP A 64 -7.05 0.91 -4.84
CA ASP A 64 -8.36 1.25 -5.41
C ASP A 64 -8.22 2.24 -6.58
N ARG A 65 -7.32 3.22 -6.46
CA ARG A 65 -7.01 4.12 -7.59
C ARG A 65 -6.32 3.43 -8.75
N LEU A 66 -5.53 2.37 -8.49
CA LEU A 66 -4.92 1.58 -9.54
C LEU A 66 -5.98 0.78 -10.30
N GLU A 67 -6.96 0.23 -9.60
CA GLU A 67 -8.14 -0.41 -10.22
C GLU A 67 -8.92 0.60 -11.08
N ASP A 68 -9.24 1.79 -10.53
CA ASP A 68 -9.93 2.85 -11.28
C ASP A 68 -9.19 3.24 -12.59
N GLU A 69 -7.86 3.40 -12.51
CA GLU A 69 -7.02 3.74 -13.67
C GLU A 69 -7.02 2.63 -14.73
N LEU A 70 -6.97 1.36 -14.32
CA LEU A 70 -6.97 0.22 -15.22
C LEU A 70 -8.34 0.01 -15.90
N ASP A 71 -9.42 0.34 -15.20
CA ASP A 71 -10.79 0.30 -15.73
C ASP A 71 -11.17 1.54 -16.55
N GLY A 72 -10.32 2.58 -16.55
CA GLY A 72 -10.54 3.82 -17.27
C GLY A 72 -11.69 4.67 -16.68
N VAL A 73 -11.93 4.54 -15.37
CA VAL A 73 -12.97 5.28 -14.64
C VAL A 73 -12.36 6.44 -13.83
N PRO A 74 -13.16 7.44 -13.41
CA PRO A 74 -12.63 8.56 -12.62
C PRO A 74 -12.02 8.11 -11.29
N LEU A 75 -10.78 8.52 -11.04
CA LEU A 75 -10.04 8.15 -9.83
C LEU A 75 -10.72 8.63 -8.54
N VAL A 76 -10.92 7.74 -7.59
CA VAL A 76 -11.35 8.10 -6.24
C VAL A 76 -10.37 9.10 -5.60
N TYR A 77 -10.90 10.11 -4.90
CA TYR A 77 -10.04 11.06 -4.19
C TYR A 77 -9.33 10.36 -3.02
N TRP A 78 -7.99 10.25 -3.13
CA TRP A 78 -7.18 9.40 -2.26
C TRP A 78 -7.39 9.69 -0.77
N ARG A 79 -7.42 10.97 -0.34
CA ARG A 79 -7.58 11.29 1.09
C ARG A 79 -8.93 10.85 1.64
N THR A 80 -10.02 11.03 0.88
CA THR A 80 -11.34 10.56 1.30
C THR A 80 -11.31 9.04 1.46
N ARG A 81 -10.74 8.34 0.48
CA ARG A 81 -10.68 6.88 0.52
C ARG A 81 -9.85 6.34 1.68
N VAL A 82 -8.71 6.98 1.99
CA VAL A 82 -7.89 6.64 3.17
C VAL A 82 -8.70 6.74 4.46
N GLU A 83 -9.52 7.78 4.62
CA GLU A 83 -10.34 7.96 5.82
C GLU A 83 -11.46 6.91 5.91
N GLU A 84 -12.11 6.58 4.78
CA GLU A 84 -13.15 5.55 4.72
C GLU A 84 -12.64 4.16 5.11
N VAL A 85 -11.49 3.75 4.56
CA VAL A 85 -10.96 2.39 4.78
C VAL A 85 -10.15 2.27 6.07
N ARG A 86 -9.81 3.38 6.74
CA ARG A 86 -9.03 3.37 7.98
C ARG A 86 -9.67 2.49 9.05
N ALA A 87 -10.99 2.50 9.16
CA ALA A 87 -11.73 1.70 10.14
C ALA A 87 -11.53 0.18 9.95
N ASN A 88 -11.17 -0.27 8.75
CA ASN A 88 -10.92 -1.69 8.45
C ASN A 88 -9.58 -2.19 9.00
N TYR A 89 -8.72 -1.30 9.49
CA TYR A 89 -7.37 -1.61 9.96
C TYR A 89 -7.23 -1.31 11.46
N PRO A 90 -7.68 -2.24 12.34
CA PRO A 90 -7.64 -2.04 13.79
C PRO A 90 -6.22 -1.86 14.31
N GLY A 91 -6.05 -0.94 15.26
CA GLY A 91 -4.75 -0.52 15.80
C GLY A 91 -4.26 0.86 15.31
N TRP A 92 -5.01 1.51 14.41
CA TRP A 92 -4.74 2.88 13.99
C TRP A 92 -4.82 3.89 15.14
N ASP A 93 -5.84 3.76 16.00
CA ASP A 93 -6.09 4.68 17.11
C ASP A 93 -5.01 4.61 18.21
N ALA A 94 -4.17 3.57 18.23
CA ALA A 94 -3.06 3.43 19.18
C ALA A 94 -1.89 4.40 18.90
N ARG A 95 -2.03 5.28 17.90
CA ARG A 95 -1.10 6.38 17.59
C ARG A 95 -1.56 7.74 18.11
N ARG A 96 -2.77 7.85 18.69
CA ARG A 96 -3.28 9.11 19.27
C ARG A 96 -2.83 9.30 20.71
#